data_AF-A0A359CS89-F1
#
_entry.id   AF-A0A359CS89-F1
#
_cell.length_a   1.000
_cell.length_b   1.000
_cell.length_c   1.000
_cell.angle_alpha   90.00
_cell.angle_beta   90.00
_cell.angle_gamma   90.00
#
_symmetry.space_group_name_H-M   'P 1'
#
loop_
_entity.id
_entity.type
_entity.pdbx_description
1 polymer ?
#
loop_
_entity_poly.entity_id
_entity_poly.type
_entity_poly.pdbx_seq_one_letter_code
_entity_poly.pdbx_strand_id
1 'polypeptide(L)'
;MNDKRYREFLEGEGITKTAISLRISEANRVEGEFNADLDRVVQNQTEMIKLRQRIYEKYGDKKSANLYNAVKRYYKCVNGIEMETITQLRTRKDKK
;
A
#
# COMPACT_ATOMS: atom_id res chain seq x y z
N MET A 1 -8.91 6.28 4.85
CA MET A 1 -7.71 6.86 4.22
C MET A 1 -7.93 8.34 3.90
N ASN A 2 -6.90 9.18 3.90
CA ASN A 2 -6.99 10.56 3.40
C ASN A 2 -6.85 10.61 1.86
N ASP A 3 -7.97 10.43 1.16
CA ASP A 3 -8.04 10.42 -0.31
C ASP A 3 -7.53 11.72 -0.95
N LYS A 4 -7.82 12.87 -0.35
CA LYS A 4 -7.42 14.18 -0.89
C LYS A 4 -5.90 14.29 -0.91
N ARG A 5 -5.26 14.03 0.23
CA ARG A 5 -3.80 14.07 0.36
C ARG A 5 -3.13 13.09 -0.61
N TYR A 6 -3.70 11.90 -0.75
CA TYR A 6 -3.14 10.90 -1.66
C TYR A 6 -3.28 11.29 -3.12
N ARG A 7 -4.44 11.86 -3.51
CA ARG A 7 -4.64 12.39 -4.85
C ARG A 7 -3.62 13.47 -5.16
N GLU A 8 -3.45 14.46 -4.28
CA GLU A 8 -2.49 15.56 -4.47
C GLU A 8 -1.05 15.02 -4.62
N PHE A 9 -0.67 14.03 -3.81
CA PHE A 9 0.63 13.36 -3.93
C PHE A 9 0.80 12.68 -5.28
N LEU A 10 -0.20 11.92 -5.73
CA LEU A 10 -0.13 11.23 -7.00
C LEU A 10 -0.12 12.23 -8.17
N GLU A 11 -0.91 13.29 -8.13
CA GLU A 11 -0.87 14.35 -9.15
C GLU A 11 0.54 14.97 -9.25
N GLY A 12 1.23 15.16 -8.12
CA GLY A 12 2.62 15.60 -8.06
C GLY A 12 3.63 14.61 -8.66
N GLU A 13 3.33 13.31 -8.71
CA GLU A 13 4.17 12.31 -9.39
C GLU A 13 3.96 12.27 -10.92
N GLY A 14 3.10 13.12 -11.49
CA GLY A 14 2.91 13.25 -12.94
C GLY A 14 2.19 12.07 -13.61
N ILE A 15 1.39 11.33 -12.85
CA ILE A 15 0.65 10.14 -13.30
C ILE A 15 -0.70 10.54 -13.89
N THR A 16 -1.23 9.71 -14.79
CA THR A 16 -2.51 10.00 -15.45
C THR A 16 -3.68 9.98 -14.46
N LYS A 17 -4.67 10.86 -14.65
CA LYS A 17 -5.88 10.92 -13.81
C LYS A 17 -6.58 9.56 -13.66
N THR A 18 -6.59 8.75 -14.72
CA THR A 18 -7.13 7.38 -14.68
C THR A 18 -6.36 6.47 -13.73
N ALA A 19 -5.02 6.52 -13.77
CA ALA A 19 -4.18 5.74 -12.86
C ALA A 19 -4.33 6.21 -11.40
N ILE A 20 -4.52 7.52 -11.18
CA ILE A 20 -4.79 8.10 -9.86
C ILE A 20 -6.10 7.55 -9.30
N SER A 21 -7.19 7.66 -10.06
CA SER A 21 -8.50 7.14 -9.63
C SER A 21 -8.46 5.64 -9.34
N LEU A 22 -7.80 4.85 -10.20
CA LEU A 22 -7.65 3.42 -9.98
C LEU A 22 -6.92 3.11 -8.66
N ARG A 23 -5.81 3.80 -8.37
CA ARG A 23 -5.04 3.58 -7.14
C ARG A 23 -5.81 4.00 -5.89
N ILE A 24 -6.57 5.09 -5.97
CA ILE A 24 -7.45 5.51 -4.88
C ILE A 24 -8.53 4.46 -4.64
N SER A 25 -9.20 3.99 -5.69
CA SER A 25 -10.23 2.94 -5.57
C SER A 25 -9.67 1.63 -5.03
N GLU A 26 -8.48 1.22 -5.45
CA GLU A 26 -7.81 0.02 -4.95
C GLU A 26 -7.40 0.17 -3.47
N ALA A 27 -6.90 1.34 -3.06
CA ALA A 27 -6.58 1.61 -1.66
C ALA A 27 -7.83 1.58 -0.76
N ASN A 28 -8.92 2.25 -1.17
CA ASN A 28 -10.20 2.21 -0.47
C ASN A 28 -10.79 0.79 -0.42
N ARG A 29 -10.63 0.01 -1.49
CA ARG A 29 -11.02 -1.39 -1.51
C ARG A 29 -10.25 -2.20 -0.46
N VAL A 30 -8.95 -1.95 -0.31
CA VAL A 30 -8.15 -2.60 0.74
C VAL A 30 -8.68 -2.24 2.12
N GLU A 31 -9.02 -0.97 2.38
CA GLU A 31 -9.60 -0.57 3.66
C GLU A 31 -10.89 -1.32 3.98
N GLY A 32 -11.84 -1.31 3.04
CA GLY A 32 -13.14 -1.96 3.23
C GLY A 32 -13.05 -3.47 3.33
N GLU A 33 -12.22 -4.10 2.50
CA GLU A 33 -12.16 -5.57 2.46
C GLU A 33 -11.35 -6.21 3.57
N PHE A 34 -10.32 -5.54 4.06
CA PHE A 34 -9.46 -6.06 5.12
C PHE A 34 -9.77 -5.43 6.48
N ASN A 35 -10.79 -4.56 6.53
CA ASN A 35 -11.15 -3.74 7.68
C ASN A 35 -9.90 -3.07 8.29
N ALA A 36 -9.09 -2.49 7.41
CA ALA A 36 -7.78 -1.95 7.73
C ALA A 36 -7.83 -0.43 7.55
N ASP A 37 -7.49 0.32 8.59
CA ASP A 37 -7.32 1.77 8.46
C ASP A 37 -5.95 2.05 7.85
N LEU A 38 -5.90 2.46 6.59
CA LEU A 38 -4.63 2.69 5.90
C LEU A 38 -3.84 3.85 6.52
N ASP A 39 -4.49 4.87 7.08
CA ASP A 39 -3.79 5.96 7.78
C ASP A 39 -3.05 5.45 9.01
N ARG A 40 -3.61 4.46 9.70
CA ARG A 40 -2.97 3.82 10.85
C ARG A 40 -1.95 2.77 10.44
N VAL A 41 -2.27 1.96 9.43
CA VAL A 41 -1.41 0.85 8.98
C VAL A 41 -0.10 1.38 8.40
N VAL A 42 -0.12 2.47 7.64
CA VAL A 42 1.12 3.01 7.06
C VAL A 42 2.07 3.63 8.09
N GLN A 43 1.61 3.93 9.30
CA GLN A 43 2.48 4.37 10.41
C GLN A 43 3.30 3.22 11.01
N ASN A 44 2.85 1.96 10.81
CA ASN A 44 3.50 0.79 11.36
C ASN A 44 3.90 -0.19 10.25
N GLN A 45 5.20 -0.24 9.97
CA GLN A 45 5.77 -1.14 8.96
C GLN A 45 5.35 -2.61 9.17
N THR A 46 5.23 -3.08 10.42
CA THR A 46 4.79 -4.44 10.72
C THR A 46 3.34 -4.69 10.30
N GLU A 47 2.43 -3.76 10.61
CA GLU A 47 1.02 -3.87 10.22
C GLU A 47 0.86 -3.81 8.70
N MET A 48 1.66 -2.97 8.05
CA MET A 48 1.70 -2.87 6.60
C MET A 48 2.17 -4.18 5.93
N ILE A 49 3.14 -4.88 6.53
CA ILE A 49 3.58 -6.21 6.07
C ILE A 49 2.49 -7.25 6.23
N LYS A 50 1.83 -7.28 7.41
CA LYS A 50 0.70 -8.19 7.66
C LYS A 50 -0.43 -7.94 6.67
N LEU A 51 -0.78 -6.68 6.41
CA LEU A 51 -1.81 -6.32 5.43
C LEU A 51 -1.44 -6.83 4.03
N ARG A 52 -0.18 -6.67 3.61
CA ARG A 52 0.31 -7.21 2.33
C ARG A 52 0.21 -8.73 2.26
N GLN A 53 0.56 -9.43 3.33
CA GLN A 53 0.42 -10.89 3.40
C GLN A 53 -1.05 -11.29 3.23
N ARG A 54 -1.97 -10.66 3.96
CA ARG A 54 -3.41 -10.92 3.85
C ARG A 54 -3.95 -10.65 2.44
N ILE A 55 -3.51 -9.58 1.79
CA ILE A 55 -3.87 -9.28 0.39
C ILE A 55 -3.39 -10.39 -0.55
N TYR A 56 -2.14 -10.83 -0.40
CA TYR A 56 -1.57 -11.90 -1.20
C TYR A 56 -2.30 -13.23 -1.00
N GLU A 57 -2.59 -13.59 0.25
CA GLU A 57 -3.33 -14.81 0.60
C GLU A 57 -4.75 -14.82 0.01
N LYS A 58 -5.43 -13.66 -0.04
CA LYS A 58 -6.79 -13.56 -0.56
C LYS A 58 -6.88 -13.57 -2.09
N TYR A 59 -5.94 -12.91 -2.76
CA TYR A 59 -6.03 -12.58 -4.19
C TYR A 59 -5.02 -13.29 -5.10
N GLY A 60 -3.99 -13.89 -4.53
CA GLY A 60 -2.87 -14.45 -5.29
C GLY A 60 -2.08 -13.38 -6.06
N ASP A 61 -1.14 -13.84 -6.89
CA ASP A 61 -0.09 -13.00 -7.48
C ASP A 61 -0.63 -11.88 -8.42
N LYS A 62 -1.53 -12.23 -9.35
CA LYS A 62 -2.01 -11.28 -10.38
C LYS A 62 -2.81 -10.10 -9.84
N LYS A 63 -3.71 -10.34 -8.90
CA LYS A 63 -4.65 -9.30 -8.42
C LYS A 63 -4.11 -8.58 -7.18
N SER A 64 -3.18 -9.19 -6.45
CA SER A 64 -2.46 -8.51 -5.36
C SER A 64 -1.50 -7.43 -5.85
N ALA A 65 -1.00 -7.50 -7.10
CA ALA A 65 -0.05 -6.52 -7.62
C ALA A 65 -0.60 -5.08 -7.67
N ASN A 66 -1.84 -4.89 -8.12
CA ASN A 66 -2.47 -3.57 -8.21
C ASN A 66 -2.78 -3.00 -6.82
N LEU A 67 -3.39 -3.83 -5.96
CA LEU A 67 -3.67 -3.49 -4.56
C LEU A 67 -2.36 -3.12 -3.85
N TYR A 68 -1.33 -3.93 -4.00
CA TYR A 68 -0.02 -3.69 -3.42
C TYR A 68 0.57 -2.36 -3.88
N ASN A 69 0.52 -2.07 -5.18
CA ASN A 69 1.04 -0.81 -5.71
C ASN A 69 0.27 0.38 -5.13
N ALA A 70 -1.05 0.28 -4.99
CA ALA A 70 -1.87 1.29 -4.35
C ALA A 70 -1.47 1.53 -2.89
N VAL A 71 -1.34 0.47 -2.08
CA VAL A 71 -0.97 0.66 -0.67
C VAL A 71 0.48 1.12 -0.52
N LYS A 72 1.42 0.58 -1.33
CA LYS A 72 2.83 0.99 -1.31
C LYS A 72 2.99 2.48 -1.61
N ARG A 73 2.26 2.99 -2.60
CA ARG A 73 2.28 4.42 -2.95
C ARG A 73 1.67 5.27 -1.85
N TYR A 74 0.61 4.81 -1.17
CA TYR A 74 0.09 5.50 -0.01
C TYR A 74 1.09 5.56 1.15
N TYR A 75 1.80 4.46 1.40
CA TYR A 75 2.88 4.42 2.39
C TYR A 75 3.96 5.47 2.08
N LYS A 76 4.38 5.58 0.82
CA LYS A 76 5.33 6.61 0.35
C LYS A 76 4.78 8.02 0.52
N CYS A 77 3.49 8.23 0.21
CA CYS A 77 2.81 9.51 0.39
C CYS A 77 2.83 9.98 1.85
N VAL A 78 2.67 9.07 2.81
CA VAL A 78 2.58 9.41 4.24
C VAL A 78 3.96 9.49 4.89
N ASN A 79 4.86 8.55 4.59
CA ASN A 79 6.17 8.44 5.24
C ASN A 79 7.32 9.12 4.47
N GLY A 80 7.10 9.52 3.21
CA GLY A 80 8.14 10.08 2.34
C GLY A 80 9.18 9.07 1.84
N ILE A 81 9.18 7.83 2.36
CA ILE A 81 10.10 6.76 2.00
C ILE A 81 9.39 5.61 1.28
N GLU A 82 10.10 4.93 0.38
CA GLU A 82 9.57 3.71 -0.23
C GLU A 82 9.59 2.55 0.77
N MET A 83 8.49 1.79 0.80
CA MET A 83 8.41 0.60 1.63
C MET A 83 9.39 -0.47 1.13
N GLU A 84 10.17 -1.04 2.05
CA GLU A 84 11.01 -2.21 1.79
C GLU A 84 10.17 -3.38 1.24
N THR A 85 10.73 -4.12 0.28
CA THR A 85 10.08 -5.29 -0.30
C THR A 85 10.05 -6.43 0.72
N ILE A 86 9.04 -7.31 0.66
CA ILE A 86 8.92 -8.46 1.57
C ILE A 86 10.21 -9.32 1.55
N THR A 87 10.89 -9.40 0.41
CA THR A 87 12.20 -10.07 0.26
C THR A 87 13.25 -9.51 1.21
N GLN A 88 13.30 -8.18 1.42
CA GLN A 88 14.25 -7.51 2.32
C GLN A 88 13.90 -7.71 3.82
N LEU A 89 12.63 -7.98 4.12
CA LEU A 89 12.19 -8.27 5.50
C LEU A 89 12.50 -9.71 5.91
N ARG A 90 12.47 -10.63 4.95
CA ARG A 90 12.84 -12.04 5.15
C ARG A 90 14.32 -12.17 5.52
N THR A 91 15.20 -11.38 4.88
CA THR A 91 16.64 -11.36 5.16
C THR A 91 17.02 -10.71 6.49
N ARG A 92 16.17 -9.86 7.08
CA ARG A 92 16.41 -9.28 8.42
C ARG A 92 15.98 -10.22 9.56
N LYS A 93 14.98 -11.09 9.35
CA LYS A 93 14.55 -12.08 10.36
C LYS A 93 15.53 -13.26 10.51
N ASP A 94 16.34 -13.54 9.50
CA ASP A 94 17.32 -14.65 9.50
C ASP A 94 18.66 -14.30 10.19
N LYS A 95 18.80 -13.07 10.72
CA LYS A 95 20.02 -12.58 11.39
C LYS A 95 19.88 -12.41 12.91
N LYS A 96 18.89 -13.05 13.54
CA LYS A 96 18.67 -12.94 14.99
C LYS A 96 18.81 -14.27 15.69
#